data_AF-A0A4Z0QJE7-F1
#
_entry.id   AF-A0A4Z0QJE7-F1
#
_cell.length_a   1.000
_cell.length_b   1.000
_cell.length_c   1.000
_cell.angle_alpha   90.00
_cell.angle_beta   90.00
_cell.angle_gamma   90.00
#
_symmetry.space_group_name_H-M   'P 1'
#
loop_
_entity.id
_entity.type
_entity.pdbx_description
1 polymer ?
#
loop_
_entity_poly.entity_id
_entity_poly.type
_entity_poly.pdbx_seq_one_letter_code
_entity_poly.pdbx_strand_id
1 'polypeptide(L)'
;RHGEGRDMRRGVTPAAEQLELLTRSKPVVVPTVWAVGSDRDYSFLVMDYLSPRPLDAHNAFILGQQLARLHQWSDQPQFGLDFD
;
A
#
# COMPACT_ATOMS: atom_id res chain seq x y z
N ARG A 1 -17.48 -20.16 -21.85
CA ARG A 1 -16.38 -19.20 -21.65
C ARG A 1 -16.41 -18.73 -20.20
N HIS A 2 -15.57 -19.32 -19.33
CA HIS A 2 -15.46 -18.98 -17.90
C HIS A 2 -14.02 -18.52 -17.65
N GLY A 3 -13.74 -17.23 -17.89
CA GLY A 3 -12.38 -16.68 -17.80
C GLY A 3 -12.28 -15.30 -17.16
N GLU A 4 -13.24 -14.40 -17.41
CA GLU A 4 -13.08 -12.97 -17.06
C GLU A 4 -13.25 -12.64 -15.56
N GLY A 5 -14.04 -13.42 -14.79
CA GLY A 5 -14.29 -13.12 -13.38
C GLY A 5 -13.08 -13.31 -12.44
N ARG A 6 -12.03 -14.02 -12.90
CA ARG A 6 -10.78 -14.20 -12.12
C ARG A 6 -9.77 -13.08 -12.33
N ASP A 7 -9.90 -12.32 -13.41
CA ASP A 7 -8.90 -11.31 -13.81
C ASP A 7 -9.13 -9.96 -13.11
N MET A 8 -10.40 -9.59 -12.86
CA MET A 8 -10.74 -8.30 -12.22
C MET A 8 -10.27 -8.20 -10.76
N ARG A 9 -10.24 -9.32 -10.01
CA ARG A 9 -9.69 -9.37 -8.65
C ARG A 9 -8.20 -9.01 -8.59
N ARG A 10 -7.49 -9.02 -9.72
CA ARG A 10 -6.07 -8.64 -9.78
C ARG A 10 -5.83 -7.13 -9.79
N GLY A 11 -6.85 -6.29 -10.00
CA GLY A 11 -6.65 -4.85 -10.17
C GLY A 11 -6.08 -4.16 -8.92
N VAL A 12 -6.80 -4.23 -7.80
CA VAL A 12 -6.49 -3.47 -6.58
C VAL A 12 -5.94 -4.32 -5.42
N THR A 13 -5.95 -5.65 -5.55
CA THR A 13 -5.42 -6.56 -4.51
C THR A 13 -3.93 -6.30 -4.22
N PRO A 14 -3.04 -6.11 -5.21
CA PRO A 14 -1.64 -5.79 -4.93
C PRO A 14 -1.48 -4.49 -4.12
N ALA A 15 -2.29 -3.47 -4.41
CA ALA A 15 -2.26 -2.21 -3.66
C ALA A 15 -2.70 -2.40 -2.20
N ALA A 16 -3.69 -3.25 -1.94
CA ALA A 16 -4.12 -3.58 -0.58
C ALA A 16 -3.03 -4.32 0.22
N GLU A 17 -2.42 -5.34 -0.40
CA GLU A 17 -1.35 -6.13 0.22
C GLU A 17 -0.13 -5.25 0.56
N GLN A 18 0.23 -4.32 -0.34
CA GLN A 18 1.32 -3.37 -0.09
C GLN A 18 1.02 -2.41 1.06
N LEU A 19 -0.23 -1.91 1.19
CA LEU A 19 -0.63 -1.06 2.33
C LEU A 19 -0.58 -1.83 3.65
N GLU A 20 -0.99 -3.10 3.65
CA GLU A 20 -0.86 -3.96 4.84
C GLU A 20 0.60 -4.20 5.23
N LEU A 21 1.49 -4.40 4.25
CA LEU A 21 2.93 -4.55 4.50
C LEU A 21 3.52 -3.27 5.10
N LEU A 22 3.20 -2.11 4.53
CA LEU A 22 3.65 -0.80 5.05
C LEU A 22 3.15 -0.52 6.48
N THR A 23 1.94 -0.97 6.82
CA THR A 23 1.40 -0.83 8.18
C THR A 23 2.29 -1.52 9.22
N ARG A 24 2.93 -2.63 8.84
CA ARG A 24 3.78 -3.44 9.72
C ARG A 24 5.20 -2.86 9.85
N SER A 25 5.68 -2.10 8.86
CA SER A 25 7.07 -1.65 8.77
C SER A 25 7.38 -0.34 9.51
N LYS A 26 6.39 0.32 10.15
CA LYS A 26 6.47 1.53 11.02
C LYS A 26 7.75 2.37 10.78
N PRO A 27 7.62 3.51 10.08
CA PRO A 27 7.05 4.66 10.79
C PRO A 27 6.11 5.55 9.95
N VAL A 28 5.81 5.18 8.70
CA VAL A 28 4.95 5.98 7.81
C VAL A 28 3.48 5.67 8.11
N VAL A 29 2.65 6.71 8.19
CA VAL A 29 1.19 6.56 8.32
C VAL A 29 0.63 6.18 6.95
N VAL A 30 -0.05 5.04 6.87
CA VAL A 30 -0.76 4.58 5.68
C VAL A 30 -2.24 4.36 6.01
N PRO A 31 -3.16 4.50 5.04
CA PRO A 31 -4.57 4.18 5.25
C PRO A 31 -4.77 2.72 5.65
N THR A 32 -5.64 2.48 6.64
CA THR A 32 -6.10 1.12 6.95
C THR A 32 -6.98 0.62 5.82
N VAL A 33 -6.74 -0.60 5.35
CA VAL A 33 -7.63 -1.27 4.37
C VAL A 33 -8.79 -1.93 5.11
N TRP A 34 -10.02 -1.62 4.71
CA TRP A 34 -11.25 -2.16 5.29
C TRP A 34 -11.83 -3.29 4.43
N ALA A 35 -11.78 -3.16 3.11
CA ALA A 35 -12.32 -4.17 2.20
C ALA A 35 -11.65 -4.11 0.82
N VAL A 36 -11.52 -5.29 0.21
CA VAL A 36 -11.14 -5.47 -1.19
C VAL A 36 -12.22 -6.29 -1.87
N GLY A 37 -12.66 -5.86 -3.05
CA GLY A 37 -13.70 -6.57 -3.78
C GLY A 37 -13.66 -6.31 -5.28
N SER A 38 -14.50 -7.04 -5.98
CA SER A 38 -14.66 -6.91 -7.43
C SER A 38 -16.06 -7.36 -7.84
N ASP A 39 -16.57 -6.71 -8.87
CA ASP A 39 -17.72 -7.15 -9.66
C ASP A 39 -17.26 -7.53 -11.08
N ARG A 40 -18.21 -7.80 -11.98
CA ARG A 40 -17.97 -8.18 -13.38
C ARG A 40 -17.19 -7.14 -14.17
N ASP A 41 -17.34 -5.86 -13.83
CA ASP A 41 -16.83 -4.74 -14.64
C ASP A 41 -15.85 -3.83 -13.86
N TYR A 42 -15.68 -4.03 -12.56
CA TYR A 42 -14.80 -3.19 -11.74
C TYR A 42 -14.21 -3.93 -10.53
N SER A 43 -13.13 -3.38 -9.99
CA SER A 43 -12.56 -3.75 -8.70
C SER A 43 -12.48 -2.52 -7.79
N PHE A 44 -12.52 -2.72 -6.48
CA PHE A 44 -12.57 -1.63 -5.52
C PHE A 44 -11.78 -1.95 -4.24
N LEU A 45 -11.24 -0.89 -3.66
CA LEU A 45 -10.51 -0.86 -2.40
C LEU A 45 -11.19 0.16 -1.49
N VAL A 46 -11.61 -0.27 -0.31
CA VAL A 46 -12.15 0.61 0.74
C VAL A 46 -11.06 0.78 1.80
N MET A 47 -10.70 2.02 2.09
CA MET A 47 -9.63 2.37 3.05
C MET A 47 -9.93 3.68 3.75
N ASP A 48 -9.16 3.99 4.79
CA ASP A 48 -9.26 5.27 5.50
C ASP A 48 -9.16 6.47 4.56
N TYR A 49 -10.02 7.46 4.79
CA TYR A 49 -9.84 8.79 4.21
C TYR A 49 -8.86 9.59 5.08
N LEU A 50 -7.72 9.96 4.50
CA LEU A 50 -6.77 10.87 5.13
C LEU A 50 -7.06 12.30 4.66
N SER A 51 -7.48 13.17 5.58
CA SER A 51 -7.67 14.59 5.26
C SER A 51 -6.34 15.19 4.79
N PRO A 52 -6.27 15.75 3.56
CA PRO A 52 -5.07 16.40 3.08
C PRO A 52 -4.68 17.54 4.01
N ARG A 53 -3.38 17.65 4.30
CA ARG A 53 -2.78 18.76 5.04
C ARG A 53 -1.62 19.32 4.22
N PRO A 54 -1.39 20.65 4.23
CA PRO A 54 -0.22 21.22 3.57
C PRO A 54 1.07 20.56 4.08
N LEU A 55 1.96 20.21 3.16
CA LEU A 55 3.29 19.70 3.50
C LEU A 55 4.22 20.89 3.80
N ASP A 56 4.14 21.42 5.03
CA ASP A 56 5.09 22.44 5.49
C ASP A 56 6.49 21.87 5.72
N ALA A 57 7.47 22.75 5.92
CA ALA A 57 8.87 22.36 6.09
C ALA A 57 9.11 21.39 7.26
N HIS A 58 8.35 21.52 8.36
CA HIS A 58 8.50 20.65 9.51
C HIS A 58 7.94 19.25 9.23
N ASN A 59 6.73 19.18 8.65
CA ASN A 59 6.11 17.93 8.25
C ASN A 59 6.89 17.22 7.13
N ALA A 60 7.47 17.98 6.19
CA ALA A 60 8.38 17.44 5.17
C ALA A 60 9.64 16.82 5.77
N PHE A 61 10.24 17.48 6.77
CA PHE A 61 11.40 16.95 7.48
C PHE A 61 11.09 15.64 8.23
N ILE A 62 9.93 15.57 8.91
CA ILE A 62 9.48 14.35 9.58
C ILE A 62 9.24 13.22 8.57
N LEU A 63 8.52 13.51 7.48
CA LEU A 63 8.27 12.53 6.42
C LEU A 63 9.58 11.99 5.84
N GLY A 64 10.57 12.87 5.61
CA GLY A 64 11.91 12.46 5.16
C GLY A 64 12.59 11.47 6.11
N GLN A 65 12.53 11.69 7.43
CA GLN A 65 13.04 10.73 8.40
C GLN A 65 12.27 9.41 8.39
N GLN A 66 10.95 9.46 8.23
CA GLN A 66 10.12 8.26 8.18
C GLN A 66 10.44 7.40 6.96
N LEU A 67 10.62 8.04 5.79
CA LEU A 67 11.03 7.38 4.56
C LEU A 67 12.46 6.83 4.66
N ALA A 68 13.39 7.58 5.25
CA ALA A 68 14.75 7.11 5.46
C ALA A 68 14.79 5.83 6.31
N ARG A 69 14.00 5.77 7.39
CA ARG A 69 13.84 4.57 8.22
C ARG A 69 13.15 3.44 7.49
N LEU A 70 12.10 3.72 6.71
CA LEU A 70 11.43 2.72 5.89
C LEU A 70 12.40 2.09 4.87
N HIS A 71 13.29 2.90 4.30
CA HIS A 71 14.31 2.46 3.35
C HIS A 71 15.61 1.96 4.00
N GLN A 72 15.70 1.91 5.33
CA GLN A 72 16.79 1.22 6.02
C GLN A 72 16.56 -0.29 5.88
N TRP A 73 16.84 -0.75 4.67
CA TRP A 73 16.78 -2.13 4.22
C TRP A 73 17.81 -2.96 4.99
N SER A 74 17.38 -4.10 5.56
CA SER A 74 18.31 -5.15 6.00
C SER A 74 18.98 -5.81 4.78
N ASP A 75 19.90 -6.76 5.00
CA ASP A 75 20.49 -7.58 3.92
C ASP A 75 19.41 -8.41 3.18
N GLN A 76 18.72 -7.81 2.21
CA GLN A 76 17.89 -8.54 1.25
C GLN A 76 18.72 -8.76 -0.02
N PRO A 77 19.14 -9.99 -0.31
CA PRO A 77 20.04 -10.28 -1.43
C PRO A 77 19.36 -10.22 -2.81
N GLN A 78 18.04 -10.03 -2.85
CA GLN A 78 17.24 -10.05 -4.07
C GLN A 78 16.24 -8.89 -4.09
N PHE A 79 15.91 -8.41 -5.30
CA PHE A 79 14.85 -7.44 -5.52
C PHE A 79 13.49 -8.14 -5.56
N GLY A 80 12.46 -7.49 -5.01
CA GLY A 80 11.10 -8.04 -4.90
C GLY A 80 10.70 -8.30 -3.46
N LEU A 81 9.43 -8.63 -3.22
CA LEU A 81 9.01 -9.17 -1.93
C LEU A 81 9.38 -10.64 -1.87
N ASP A 82 9.63 -11.18 -0.66
CA ASP A 82 9.98 -12.61 -0.48
C ASP A 82 8.87 -13.59 -0.93
N PHE A 83 7.71 -13.07 -1.35
CA PHE A 83 6.54 -13.83 -1.80
C PHE A 83 6.26 -13.70 -3.31
N ASP A 84 7.08 -12.95 -4.04
CA ASP A 84 7.04 -12.84 -5.53
C ASP A 84 7.81 -13.99 -6.20
#